data_AF-A0A8U0HVR4-F1
#
_entry.id   AF-A0A8U0HVR4-F1
#
_cell.length_a   1.000
_cell.length_b   1.000
_cell.length_c   1.000
_cell.angle_alpha   90.00
_cell.angle_beta   90.00
_cell.angle_gamma   90.00
#
_symmetry.space_group_name_H-M   'P 1'
#
loop_
_entity.id
_entity.type
_entity.pdbx_description
1 polymer ?
#
loop_
_entity_poly.entity_id
_entity_poly.type
_entity_poly.pdbx_seq_one_letter_code
_entity_poly.pdbx_strand_id
1 'polypeptide(L)'
;MEALKADVTQGLSKGSLLNCADNTGAREVKLISVSGYSGTKSRHPKAGIGDKVTVSVTKGTPEMRRQVLEAVIVRQRKPIRRPDGTRVKFEDNAAVIIDDVEEPRGTEIKGPIAREVAERFGSIASTATMIV
;
A
#
# COMPACT_ATOMS: atom_id res chain seq x y z
N MET A 1 6.57 1.35 13.92
CA MET A 1 6.31 0.20 13.02
C MET A 1 7.51 -0.73 13.08
N GLU A 2 7.29 -2.04 13.05
CA GLU A 2 8.34 -3.06 12.95
C GLU A 2 9.16 -2.87 11.66
N ALA A 3 10.46 -3.15 11.68
CA ALA A 3 11.33 -2.94 10.52
C ALA A 3 10.96 -3.86 9.34
N LEU A 4 10.96 -3.34 8.10
CA LEU A 4 10.85 -4.20 6.91
C LEU A 4 12.19 -4.90 6.68
N LYS A 5 12.15 -6.19 6.36
CA LYS A 5 13.34 -6.95 5.93
C LYS A 5 13.71 -6.70 4.46
N ALA A 6 13.61 -5.45 4.01
CA ALA A 6 14.05 -5.00 2.69
C ALA A 6 14.32 -3.48 2.68
N ASP A 7 15.25 -3.05 1.84
CA ASP A 7 15.45 -1.62 1.56
C ASP A 7 14.43 -1.15 0.52
N VAL A 8 13.56 -0.23 0.92
CA VAL A 8 12.51 0.31 0.06
C VAL A 8 12.95 1.67 -0.50
N THR A 9 13.13 1.72 -1.82
CA THR A 9 13.11 3.02 -2.52
C THR A 9 11.65 3.39 -2.78
N GLN A 10 11.16 4.46 -2.14
CA GLN A 10 9.78 4.92 -2.33
C GLN A 10 9.51 5.26 -3.79
N GLY A 11 8.48 4.64 -4.36
CA GLY A 11 8.06 4.84 -5.75
C GLY A 11 6.87 5.79 -5.92
N LEU A 12 6.26 6.22 -4.80
CA LEU A 12 5.00 6.96 -4.79
C LEU A 12 5.17 8.27 -4.03
N SER A 13 4.38 9.27 -4.40
CA SER A 13 4.32 10.57 -3.74
C SER A 13 2.88 11.03 -3.51
N LYS A 14 2.70 12.05 -2.67
CA LYS A 14 1.39 12.72 -2.49
C LYS A 14 0.77 13.07 -3.85
N GLY A 15 -0.45 12.59 -4.07
CA GLY A 15 -1.21 12.76 -5.30
C GLY A 15 -1.11 11.58 -6.28
N SER A 16 -0.23 10.61 -6.05
CA SER A 16 -0.13 9.40 -6.87
C SER A 16 -1.44 8.60 -6.85
N LEU A 17 -1.79 8.02 -7.99
CA LEU A 17 -2.93 7.10 -8.14
C LEU A 17 -2.44 5.66 -8.05
N LEU A 18 -3.11 4.84 -7.26
CA LEU A 18 -2.83 3.43 -7.07
C LEU A 18 -4.08 2.60 -7.32
N ASN A 19 -3.88 1.35 -7.73
CA ASN A 19 -4.94 0.36 -7.77
C ASN A 19 -5.36 -0.02 -6.35
N CYS A 20 -6.65 -0.17 -6.13
CA CYS A 20 -7.17 -0.79 -4.92
C CYS A 20 -7.17 -2.32 -5.11
N ALA A 21 -6.34 -3.02 -4.35
CA ALA A 21 -6.11 -4.46 -4.47
C ALA A 21 -7.03 -5.27 -3.54
N ASP A 22 -8.27 -4.86 -3.35
CA ASP A 22 -9.25 -5.58 -2.54
C ASP A 22 -10.65 -5.58 -3.19
N ASN A 23 -11.61 -6.19 -2.51
CA ASN A 23 -13.02 -6.27 -2.92
C ASN A 23 -13.95 -5.27 -2.20
N THR A 24 -13.42 -4.20 -1.60
CA THR A 24 -14.23 -3.18 -0.88
C THR A 24 -15.20 -2.37 -1.76
N GLY A 25 -15.01 -2.42 -3.08
CA GLY A 25 -15.75 -1.61 -4.06
C GLY A 25 -14.97 -0.37 -4.52
N ALA A 26 -13.86 -0.03 -3.87
CA ALA A 26 -12.87 0.90 -4.41
C ALA A 26 -12.09 0.23 -5.57
N ARG A 27 -11.73 1.01 -6.59
CA ARG A 27 -10.95 0.56 -7.75
C ARG A 27 -9.64 1.32 -7.90
N GLU A 28 -9.67 2.62 -7.66
CA GLU A 28 -8.49 3.50 -7.70
C GLU A 28 -8.52 4.41 -6.47
N VAL A 29 -7.34 4.57 -5.85
CA VAL A 29 -7.14 5.40 -4.67
C VAL A 29 -6.02 6.41 -4.92
N LYS A 30 -6.15 7.60 -4.34
CA LYS A 30 -5.18 8.69 -4.44
C LYS A 30 -4.49 8.91 -3.11
N LEU A 31 -3.16 8.88 -3.12
CA LEU A 31 -2.35 9.11 -1.92
C LEU A 31 -2.48 10.56 -1.43
N ILE A 32 -2.84 10.75 -0.17
CA ILE A 32 -2.98 12.07 0.47
C ILE A 32 -1.81 12.34 1.42
N SER A 33 -1.51 11.39 2.29
CA SER A 33 -0.47 11.49 3.33
C SER A 33 0.11 10.12 3.65
N VAL A 34 1.26 10.13 4.31
CA VAL A 34 2.00 8.93 4.71
C VAL A 34 2.12 8.96 6.23
N SER A 35 1.69 7.89 6.89
CA SER A 35 1.64 7.83 8.35
C SER A 35 3.05 7.88 8.93
N GLY A 36 3.24 8.72 9.96
CA GLY A 36 4.55 8.92 10.61
C GLY A 36 5.61 9.63 9.77
N TYR A 37 5.32 10.03 8.52
CA TYR A 37 6.30 10.70 7.67
C TYR A 37 6.31 12.22 7.91
N SER A 38 7.48 12.77 8.22
CA SER A 38 7.74 14.20 8.18
C SER A 38 8.79 14.53 7.12
N GLY A 39 8.46 15.46 6.23
CA GLY A 39 9.32 15.86 5.11
C GLY A 39 10.23 17.04 5.44
N THR A 40 10.88 17.57 4.40
CA THR A 40 11.65 18.82 4.47
C THR A 40 11.07 19.83 3.48
N LYS A 41 11.48 21.10 3.57
CA LYS A 41 11.08 22.14 2.60
C LYS A 41 11.27 21.64 1.16
N SER A 42 10.25 21.86 0.33
CA SER A 42 10.19 21.47 -1.09
C SER A 42 10.22 19.96 -1.39
N ARG A 43 10.25 19.08 -0.39
CA ARG A 43 10.19 17.62 -0.59
C ARG A 43 8.73 17.15 -0.60
N HIS A 44 8.32 16.51 -1.68
CA HIS A 44 7.03 15.82 -1.70
C HIS A 44 7.03 14.65 -0.71
N PRO A 45 5.96 14.46 0.08
CA PRO A 45 5.78 13.26 0.87
C PRO A 45 5.83 12.03 -0.04
N LYS A 46 6.63 11.04 0.36
CA LYS A 46 6.92 9.84 -0.43
C LYS A 46 6.55 8.59 0.34
N ALA A 47 6.07 7.58 -0.37
CA ALA A 47 5.66 6.30 0.19
C ALA A 47 6.12 5.14 -0.71
N GLY A 48 6.21 3.95 -0.13
CA GLY A 48 6.47 2.72 -0.83
C GLY A 48 5.88 1.50 -0.15
N ILE A 49 6.30 0.32 -0.60
CA ILE A 49 5.87 -0.97 -0.04
C ILE A 49 5.96 -0.98 1.49
N GLY A 50 4.86 -1.38 2.13
CA GLY A 50 4.75 -1.52 3.58
C GLY A 50 4.47 -0.21 4.34
N ASP A 51 4.40 0.93 3.67
CA ASP A 51 3.97 2.18 4.31
C ASP A 51 2.44 2.21 4.48
N LYS A 52 1.99 2.63 5.65
CA LYS A 52 0.60 3.00 5.92
C LYS A 52 0.34 4.42 5.42
N VAL A 53 -0.72 4.60 4.63
CA VAL A 53 -1.05 5.85 3.95
C VAL A 53 -2.50 6.22 4.12
N THR A 54 -2.79 7.52 4.13
CA THR A 54 -4.17 8.02 4.00
C THR A 54 -4.45 8.23 2.52
N VAL A 55 -5.58 7.73 2.04
CA VAL A 55 -5.98 7.77 0.65
C VAL A 55 -7.40 8.29 0.46
N SER A 56 -7.69 8.88 -0.70
CA SER A 56 -9.07 9.10 -1.15
C SER A 56 -9.44 8.18 -2.29
N VAL A 57 -10.66 7.64 -2.28
CA VAL A 57 -11.16 6.80 -3.37
C VAL A 57 -11.55 7.67 -4.57
N THR A 58 -10.81 7.57 -5.66
CA THR A 58 -11.09 8.33 -6.90
C THR A 58 -12.05 7.59 -7.82
N LYS A 59 -11.93 6.26 -7.91
CA LYS A 59 -12.82 5.41 -8.70
C LYS A 59 -13.31 4.25 -7.86
N GLY A 60 -14.59 3.91 -8.01
CA GLY A 60 -15.26 2.88 -7.23
C GLY A 60 -16.78 3.00 -7.30
N THR A 61 -17.47 2.19 -6.49
CA THR A 61 -18.92 2.31 -6.28
C THR A 61 -19.29 3.70 -5.75
N PRO A 62 -20.53 4.18 -5.95
CA PRO A 62 -20.97 5.48 -5.45
C PRO A 62 -20.74 5.66 -3.95
N GLU A 63 -20.91 4.60 -3.16
CA GLU A 63 -20.76 4.61 -1.70
C GLU A 63 -19.30 4.83 -1.30
N MET A 64 -18.36 4.15 -1.98
CA MET A 64 -16.94 4.24 -1.65
C MET A 64 -16.27 5.50 -2.20
N ARG A 65 -16.75 6.04 -3.34
CA ARG A 65 -16.11 7.17 -4.01
C ARG A 65 -16.07 8.40 -3.10
N ARG A 66 -14.96 9.14 -3.13
CA ARG A 66 -14.68 10.35 -2.33
C ARG A 66 -14.48 10.11 -0.83
N GLN A 67 -14.64 8.88 -0.32
CA GLN A 67 -14.26 8.58 1.05
C GLN A 67 -12.75 8.74 1.24
N VAL A 68 -12.35 9.18 2.42
CA VAL A 68 -10.97 9.25 2.88
C VAL A 68 -10.76 8.12 3.89
N LEU A 69 -9.80 7.25 3.61
CA LEU A 69 -9.59 5.98 4.33
C LEU A 69 -8.09 5.74 4.55
N GLU A 70 -7.74 4.82 5.43
CA GLU A 70 -6.38 4.30 5.56
C GLU A 70 -6.15 3.10 4.61
N ALA A 71 -4.91 2.94 4.16
CA ALA A 71 -4.50 1.86 3.30
C ALA A 71 -3.02 1.49 3.52
N VAL A 72 -2.65 0.26 3.15
CA VAL A 72 -1.26 -0.22 3.13
C VAL A 72 -0.82 -0.47 1.70
N ILE A 73 0.36 0.02 1.31
CA ILE A 73 0.92 -0.22 -0.02
C ILE A 73 1.49 -1.64 -0.08
N VAL A 74 0.87 -2.49 -0.92
CA VAL A 74 1.20 -3.92 -1.04
C VAL A 74 2.11 -4.23 -2.24
N ARG A 75 2.05 -3.39 -3.28
CA ARG A 75 2.85 -3.52 -4.51
C ARG A 75 3.34 -2.16 -5.00
N GLN A 76 4.54 -2.13 -5.58
CA GLN A 76 5.04 -0.95 -6.27
C GLN A 76 5.94 -1.33 -7.46
N ARG A 77 5.95 -0.49 -8.49
CA ARG A 77 6.82 -0.62 -9.68
C ARG A 77 8.29 -0.32 -9.39
N LYS A 78 8.56 0.58 -8.44
CA LYS A 78 9.94 0.92 -8.06
C LYS A 78 10.57 -0.27 -7.32
N PRO A 79 11.76 -0.75 -7.69
CA PRO A 79 12.32 -1.94 -7.05
C PRO A 79 12.62 -1.74 -5.55
N ILE A 80 12.43 -2.80 -4.78
CA ILE A 80 12.96 -2.97 -3.41
C ILE A 80 14.18 -3.89 -3.46
N ARG A 81 15.06 -3.81 -2.46
CA ARG A 81 16.22 -4.71 -2.34
C ARG A 81 16.09 -5.61 -1.13
N ARG A 82 16.16 -6.92 -1.35
CA ARG A 82 16.15 -7.95 -0.30
C ARG A 82 17.55 -8.16 0.30
N PRO A 83 17.66 -8.81 1.47
CA PRO A 83 18.94 -9.02 2.15
C PRO A 83 19.95 -9.84 1.34
N ASP A 84 19.48 -10.72 0.46
CA ASP A 84 20.29 -11.49 -0.50
C ASP A 84 20.85 -10.63 -1.66
N GLY A 85 20.48 -9.34 -1.72
CA GLY A 85 20.84 -8.41 -2.78
C GLY A 85 19.87 -8.41 -3.97
N THR A 86 18.93 -9.35 -4.02
CA THR A 86 17.95 -9.44 -5.11
C THR A 86 17.05 -8.21 -5.13
N ARG A 87 16.77 -7.70 -6.33
CA ARG A 87 15.81 -6.60 -6.53
C ARG A 87 14.47 -7.13 -7.00
N VAL A 88 13.42 -6.81 -6.26
CA VAL A 88 12.03 -7.23 -6.57
C VAL A 88 11.23 -5.99 -6.98
N LYS A 89 10.41 -6.12 -8.04
CA LYS A 89 9.49 -5.08 -8.50
C LYS A 89 8.17 -5.72 -8.94
N PHE A 90 7.08 -4.98 -8.82
CA PHE A 90 5.76 -5.42 -9.26
C PHE A 90 5.36 -4.73 -10.57
N GLU A 91 4.33 -5.28 -11.21
CA GLU A 91 3.78 -4.77 -12.47
C GLU A 91 3.07 -3.42 -12.26
N ASP A 92 2.36 -3.26 -11.15
CA ASP A 92 1.56 -2.08 -10.82
C ASP A 92 1.91 -1.51 -9.43
N ASN A 93 1.29 -0.37 -9.10
CA ASN A 93 1.28 0.18 -7.76
C ASN A 93 -0.10 -0.07 -7.16
N ALA A 94 -0.15 -0.73 -6.01
CA ALA A 94 -1.42 -1.10 -5.40
C ALA A 94 -1.39 -0.98 -3.88
N ALA A 95 -2.56 -0.71 -3.32
CA ALA A 95 -2.78 -0.65 -1.88
C ALA A 95 -4.06 -1.41 -1.49
N VAL A 96 -4.10 -1.89 -0.26
CA VAL A 96 -5.26 -2.54 0.38
C VAL A 96 -5.81 -1.59 1.42
N ILE A 97 -7.13 -1.36 1.42
CA ILE A 97 -7.80 -0.51 2.39
C ILE A 97 -7.88 -1.24 3.73
N ILE A 98 -7.55 -0.52 4.80
CA ILE A 98 -7.56 -1.02 6.17
C ILE A 98 -8.46 -0.16 7.05
N ASP A 99 -8.83 -0.70 8.20
CA ASP A 99 -9.48 0.03 9.28
C ASP A 99 -8.47 0.57 10.32
N ASP A 100 -8.99 1.11 11.42
CA ASP A 100 -8.20 1.74 12.48
C ASP A 100 -7.35 0.74 13.28
N VAL A 101 -7.68 -0.57 13.24
CA VAL A 101 -6.93 -1.66 13.88
C VAL A 101 -6.01 -2.39 12.89
N GLU A 102 -5.81 -1.82 11.70
CA GLU A 102 -4.97 -2.36 10.62
C GLU A 102 -5.46 -3.70 10.07
N GLU A 103 -6.76 -3.98 10.16
CA GLU A 103 -7.40 -5.11 9.50
C GLU A 103 -7.88 -4.73 8.09
N PRO A 104 -7.77 -5.64 7.10
CA PRO A 104 -8.32 -5.41 5.77
C PRO A 104 -9.83 -5.14 5.85
N ARG A 105 -10.27 -4.03 5.26
CA ARG A 105 -11.71 -3.74 5.19
C ARG A 105 -12.44 -4.66 4.20
N GLY A 106 -11.72 -5.15 3.19
CA GLY A 106 -12.21 -6.14 2.24
C GLY A 106 -11.98 -7.56 2.75
N THR A 107 -12.76 -8.51 2.25
CA THR A 107 -12.62 -9.93 2.59
C THR A 107 -11.66 -10.68 1.68
N GLU A 108 -11.27 -10.09 0.54
CA GLU A 108 -10.38 -10.72 -0.45
C GLU A 108 -9.37 -9.72 -1.01
N ILE A 109 -8.11 -10.13 -1.13
CA ILE A 109 -7.03 -9.35 -1.75
C ILE A 109 -6.78 -9.82 -3.19
N LYS A 110 -6.69 -8.86 -4.11
CA LYS A 110 -6.50 -9.10 -5.55
C LYS A 110 -5.02 -9.04 -5.93
N GLY A 111 -4.53 -10.15 -6.48
CA GLY A 111 -3.15 -10.28 -6.96
C GLY A 111 -2.14 -10.51 -5.83
N PRO A 112 -0.84 -10.56 -6.15
CA PRO A 112 0.18 -10.86 -5.16
C PRO A 112 0.43 -9.69 -4.21
N ILE A 113 0.97 -10.00 -3.03
CA ILE A 113 1.53 -9.02 -2.08
C ILE A 113 3.02 -9.29 -1.85
N ALA A 114 3.78 -8.26 -1.51
CA ALA A 114 5.17 -8.43 -1.09
C ALA A 114 5.25 -9.16 0.26
N ARG A 115 6.15 -10.14 0.38
CA ARG A 115 6.41 -10.88 1.63
C ARG A 115 6.70 -9.96 2.81
N GLU A 116 7.41 -8.87 2.58
CA GLU A 116 7.76 -7.90 3.62
C GLU A 116 6.52 -7.21 4.20
N VAL A 117 5.44 -7.08 3.43
CA VAL A 117 4.15 -6.57 3.90
C VAL A 117 3.43 -7.63 4.74
N ALA A 118 3.48 -8.89 4.30
CA ALA A 118 2.89 -10.01 5.05
C ALA A 118 3.52 -10.20 6.43
N GLU A 119 4.84 -9.97 6.56
CA GLU A 119 5.52 -10.01 7.85
C GLU A 119 5.07 -8.90 8.81
N ARG A 120 4.76 -7.71 8.28
CA ARG A 120 4.37 -6.54 9.09
C ARG A 120 2.87 -6.51 9.43
N PHE A 121 2.02 -6.97 8.51
CA PHE A 121 0.57 -6.92 8.64
C PHE A 121 -0.02 -8.33 8.51
N GLY A 122 -0.10 -9.05 9.64
CA GLY A 122 -0.54 -10.45 9.67
C GLY A 122 -1.97 -10.67 9.15
N SER A 123 -2.88 -9.72 9.40
CA SER A 123 -4.26 -9.71 8.90
C SER A 123 -4.35 -9.58 7.37
N ILE A 124 -3.46 -8.78 6.76
CA ILE A 124 -3.31 -8.70 5.29
C ILE A 124 -2.74 -10.02 4.76
N ALA A 125 -1.75 -10.60 5.45
CA ALA A 125 -1.14 -11.86 5.06
C ALA A 125 -2.15 -13.02 5.02
N SER A 126 -3.03 -13.13 6.03
CA SER A 126 -4.04 -14.18 6.11
C SER A 126 -5.10 -14.11 5.01
N THR A 127 -5.33 -12.92 4.46
CA THR A 127 -6.33 -12.66 3.42
C THR A 127 -5.75 -12.75 2.01
N ALA A 128 -4.42 -12.84 1.87
CA ALA A 128 -3.74 -12.82 0.58
C ALA A 128 -3.67 -14.21 -0.07
N THR A 129 -4.02 -14.30 -1.36
CA THR A 129 -3.89 -15.55 -2.13
C THR A 129 -2.45 -15.86 -2.51
N MET A 130 -1.64 -14.83 -2.79
CA MET A 130 -0.26 -14.99 -3.28
C MET A 130 0.68 -14.01 -2.57
N ILE A 131 1.80 -14.52 -2.07
CA ILE A 131 2.84 -13.77 -1.38
C ILE A 131 4.16 -13.99 -2.11
N VAL A 132 4.86 -12.91 -2.45
CA VAL A 132 6.08 -12.92 -3.30
C VAL A 132 7.25 -12.22 -2.62
#